data_AF-A0A934VTT9-F1
#
_entry.id   AF-A0A934VTT9-F1
#
_cell.length_a   1.000
_cell.length_b   1.000
_cell.length_c   1.000
_cell.angle_alpha   90.00
_cell.angle_beta   90.00
_cell.angle_gamma   90.00
#
_symmetry.space_group_name_H-M   'P 1'
#
loop_
_entity.id
_entity.type
_entity.pdbx_description
1 polymer ?
#
loop_
_entity_poly.entity_id
_entity_poly.type
_entity_poly.pdbx_seq_one_letter_code
_entity_poly.pdbx_strand_id
1 'polypeptide(L)'
;MDPSQLRRQAIARCDTDTLWDWLQNLGPEYKNNRAVADVIEELIDRLGFEGAWEKAMSLDGQARYDISSSLVGILSTDDPWEAFKYYKLHRGFFDEMWGYGATFSFTRESLKISADKAIEVFENSDAKESKWCVSGEYPEGFDYEKLANYFVGSASRPVSLPDKLLADWAAKDPVKAAEWITANPPMEINDETDSINGAVGINMALESIVESDSDSRNEAIEDLAKLPQPVLDKIWSFRAESSIQPELLSLAEQMGQRDAYLVNSLLKTNRASSIDPSWDEIPVAERNQILDTAEQRWASESSSPMDERARQRWREMVEKSWAQ
;
A
#
# COMPACT_ATOMS: atom_id res chain seq x y z
N MET A 1 22.79 7.36 -32.93
CA MET A 1 21.70 6.36 -33.07
C MET A 1 21.53 5.72 -31.71
N ASP A 2 20.31 5.73 -31.19
CA ASP A 2 20.02 5.22 -29.85
C ASP A 2 20.29 3.70 -29.79
N PRO A 3 21.05 3.18 -28.81
CA PRO A 3 21.24 1.75 -28.59
C PRO A 3 19.93 0.93 -28.57
N SER A 4 18.81 1.52 -28.12
CA SER A 4 17.49 0.88 -28.15
C SER A 4 16.98 0.60 -29.57
N GLN A 5 17.15 1.58 -30.47
CA GLN A 5 16.72 1.49 -31.87
C GLN A 5 17.56 0.49 -32.64
N LEU A 6 18.87 0.48 -32.41
CA LEU A 6 19.78 -0.50 -33.01
C LEU A 6 19.40 -1.94 -32.64
N ARG A 7 19.05 -2.18 -31.38
CA ARG A 7 18.63 -3.50 -30.89
C ARG A 7 17.33 -3.94 -31.56
N ARG A 8 16.30 -3.07 -31.58
CA ARG A 8 15.03 -3.39 -32.26
C ARG A 8 15.22 -3.66 -33.76
N GLN A 9 16.08 -2.89 -34.44
CA GLN A 9 16.41 -3.15 -35.85
C GLN A 9 17.13 -4.49 -36.05
N ALA A 10 17.97 -4.92 -35.10
CA ALA A 10 18.63 -6.22 -35.17
C ALA A 10 17.63 -7.36 -34.96
N ILE A 11 16.73 -7.24 -33.98
CA ILE A 11 15.65 -8.20 -33.69
C ILE A 11 14.73 -8.35 -34.91
N ALA A 12 14.31 -7.24 -35.52
CA ALA A 12 13.44 -7.24 -36.69
C ALA A 12 14.03 -7.95 -37.93
N ARG A 13 15.36 -8.17 -37.97
CA ARG A 13 16.04 -8.89 -39.06
C ARG A 13 16.13 -10.40 -38.84
N CYS A 14 15.94 -10.87 -37.60
CA CYS A 14 15.88 -12.30 -37.30
C CYS A 14 14.55 -12.87 -37.82
N ASP A 15 14.54 -14.11 -38.30
CA ASP A 15 13.29 -14.81 -38.60
C ASP A 15 12.55 -15.23 -37.32
N THR A 16 11.26 -15.52 -37.45
CA THR A 16 10.37 -15.79 -36.32
C THR A 16 10.81 -17.01 -35.52
N ASP A 17 11.27 -18.08 -36.16
CA ASP A 17 11.65 -19.31 -35.47
C ASP A 17 12.94 -19.11 -34.68
N THR A 18 13.91 -18.38 -35.23
CA THR A 18 15.13 -17.97 -34.52
C THR A 18 14.81 -17.18 -33.24
N LEU A 19 13.83 -16.28 -33.28
CA LEU A 19 13.40 -15.51 -32.10
C LEU A 19 12.78 -16.42 -31.02
N TRP A 20 11.95 -17.39 -31.43
CA TRP A 20 11.36 -18.37 -30.51
C TRP A 20 12.40 -19.33 -29.92
N ASP A 21 13.36 -19.79 -30.71
CA ASP A 21 14.45 -20.64 -30.25
C ASP A 21 15.32 -19.88 -29.25
N TRP A 22 15.59 -18.60 -29.50
CA TRP A 22 16.33 -17.77 -28.56
C TRP A 22 15.60 -17.64 -27.22
N LEU A 23 14.28 -17.36 -27.22
CA LEU A 23 13.48 -17.25 -26.00
C LEU A 23 13.46 -18.56 -25.18
N GLN A 24 13.36 -19.71 -25.84
CA GLN A 24 13.31 -21.02 -25.16
C GLN A 24 14.63 -21.41 -24.51
N ASN A 25 15.75 -20.89 -25.00
CA ASN A 25 17.09 -21.20 -24.50
C ASN A 25 17.65 -20.10 -23.58
N LEU A 26 16.79 -19.21 -23.07
CA LEU A 26 17.21 -18.16 -22.13
C LEU A 26 17.69 -18.75 -20.81
N GLY A 27 18.89 -18.34 -20.39
CA GLY A 27 19.38 -18.57 -19.04
C GLY A 27 18.57 -17.79 -17.99
N PRO A 28 18.51 -18.25 -16.74
CA PRO A 28 17.78 -17.60 -15.65
C PRO A 28 18.27 -16.17 -15.35
N GLU A 29 19.48 -15.81 -15.74
CA GLU A 29 20.07 -14.47 -15.58
C GLU A 29 19.46 -13.42 -16.52
N TYR A 30 18.71 -13.83 -17.55
CA TYR A 30 18.04 -12.93 -18.49
C TYR A 30 16.57 -12.66 -18.13
N LYS A 31 16.11 -13.15 -16.97
CA LYS A 31 14.79 -12.82 -16.42
C LYS A 31 14.67 -11.30 -16.22
N ASN A 32 13.63 -10.70 -16.78
CA ASN A 32 13.38 -9.24 -16.80
C ASN A 32 14.33 -8.39 -17.68
N ASN A 33 15.06 -9.01 -18.62
CA ASN A 33 15.90 -8.27 -19.55
C ASN A 33 15.06 -7.53 -20.60
N ARG A 34 15.36 -6.25 -20.85
CA ARG A 34 14.67 -5.44 -21.88
C ARG A 34 14.72 -6.07 -23.28
N ALA A 35 15.78 -6.80 -23.61
CA ALA A 35 15.88 -7.51 -24.88
C ALA A 35 14.82 -8.61 -25.04
N VAL A 36 14.41 -9.26 -23.94
CA VAL A 36 13.32 -10.26 -23.95
C VAL A 36 12.00 -9.59 -24.27
N ALA A 37 11.71 -8.45 -23.64
CA ALA A 37 10.52 -7.66 -23.96
C ALA A 37 10.49 -7.22 -25.42
N ASP A 38 11.60 -6.69 -25.96
CA ASP A 38 11.64 -6.26 -27.37
C ASP A 38 11.50 -7.44 -28.35
N VAL A 39 11.99 -8.64 -28.01
CA VAL A 39 11.76 -9.85 -28.83
C VAL A 39 10.30 -10.28 -28.78
N ILE A 40 9.67 -10.21 -27.62
CA ILE A 40 8.25 -10.56 -27.47
C ILE A 40 7.35 -9.54 -28.17
N GLU A 41 7.65 -8.24 -28.06
CA GLU A 41 6.99 -7.16 -28.83
C GLU A 41 7.06 -7.47 -30.33
N GLU A 42 8.25 -7.79 -30.87
CA GLU A 42 8.41 -8.16 -32.28
C GLU A 42 7.61 -9.43 -32.66
N LEU A 43 7.56 -10.44 -31.78
CA LEU A 43 6.78 -11.64 -32.02
C LEU A 43 5.27 -11.36 -32.04
N ILE A 44 4.79 -10.47 -31.17
CA ILE A 44 3.40 -9.98 -31.19
C ILE A 44 3.13 -9.24 -32.51
N ASP A 45 4.03 -8.38 -32.96
CA ASP A 45 3.87 -7.64 -34.22
C ASP A 45 3.73 -8.57 -35.44
N ARG A 46 4.40 -9.74 -35.41
CA ARG A 46 4.40 -10.71 -36.51
C ARG A 46 3.23 -11.69 -36.47
N LEU A 47 2.88 -12.17 -35.27
CA LEU A 47 1.94 -13.29 -35.08
C LEU A 47 0.58 -12.83 -34.56
N GLY A 48 0.48 -11.59 -34.12
CA GLY A 48 -0.57 -11.16 -33.19
C GLY A 48 -0.34 -11.72 -31.78
N PHE A 49 -0.99 -11.09 -30.80
CA PHE A 49 -0.91 -11.56 -29.41
C PHE A 49 -1.41 -13.00 -29.27
N GLU A 50 -2.56 -13.33 -29.87
CA GLU A 50 -3.17 -14.66 -29.80
C GLU A 50 -2.23 -15.74 -30.31
N GLY A 51 -1.62 -15.55 -31.49
CA GLY A 51 -0.67 -16.51 -32.06
C GLY A 51 0.60 -16.66 -31.22
N ALA A 52 1.10 -15.56 -30.64
CA ALA A 52 2.24 -15.62 -29.73
C ALA A 52 1.88 -16.34 -28.41
N TRP A 53 0.68 -16.10 -27.87
CA TRP A 53 0.15 -16.75 -26.68
C TRP A 53 -0.03 -18.25 -26.87
N GLU A 54 -0.68 -18.68 -27.95
CA GLU A 54 -0.87 -20.10 -28.27
C GLU A 54 0.48 -20.83 -28.38
N LYS A 55 1.45 -20.21 -29.07
CA LYS A 55 2.80 -20.78 -29.17
C LYS A 55 3.47 -20.88 -27.81
N ALA A 56 3.36 -19.85 -26.96
CA ALA A 56 3.89 -19.91 -25.59
C ALA A 56 3.21 -20.99 -24.73
N MET A 57 1.90 -21.18 -24.85
CA MET A 57 1.15 -22.20 -24.11
C MET A 57 1.52 -23.62 -24.56
N SER A 58 1.93 -23.80 -25.82
CA SER A 58 2.42 -25.09 -26.34
C SER A 58 3.79 -25.51 -25.81
N LEU A 59 4.58 -24.58 -25.24
CA LEU A 59 5.86 -24.88 -24.60
C LEU A 59 5.64 -25.55 -23.24
N ASP A 60 6.66 -26.18 -22.67
CA ASP A 60 6.59 -26.81 -21.34
C ASP A 60 7.52 -26.16 -20.31
N GLY A 61 7.20 -26.38 -19.03
CA GLY A 61 8.03 -26.02 -17.89
C GLY A 61 8.36 -24.52 -17.82
N GLN A 62 9.64 -24.22 -17.59
CA GLN A 62 10.12 -22.86 -17.34
C GLN A 62 9.95 -21.94 -18.55
N ALA A 63 10.08 -22.46 -19.77
CA ALA A 63 9.93 -21.65 -20.99
C ALA A 63 8.49 -21.13 -21.14
N ARG A 64 7.48 -21.99 -20.87
CA ARG A 64 6.07 -21.55 -20.79
C ARG A 64 5.93 -20.44 -19.75
N TYR A 65 6.46 -20.67 -18.53
CA TYR A 65 6.36 -19.72 -17.42
C TYR A 65 6.90 -18.33 -17.77
N ASP A 66 8.14 -18.26 -18.27
CA ASP A 66 8.84 -16.98 -18.49
C ASP A 66 8.29 -16.20 -19.68
N ILE A 67 7.97 -16.89 -20.78
CA ILE A 67 7.46 -16.24 -21.99
C ILE A 67 6.01 -15.78 -21.79
N SER A 68 5.16 -16.63 -21.20
CA SER A 68 3.76 -16.27 -20.93
C SER A 68 3.65 -15.11 -19.94
N SER A 69 4.49 -15.08 -18.90
CA SER A 69 4.55 -13.95 -17.95
C SER A 69 4.87 -12.65 -18.66
N SER A 70 5.83 -12.67 -19.58
CA SER A 70 6.24 -11.49 -20.34
C SER A 70 5.17 -11.04 -21.35
N LEU A 71 4.50 -11.98 -22.03
CA LEU A 71 3.36 -11.70 -22.91
C LEU A 71 2.23 -11.03 -22.13
N VAL A 72 1.85 -11.61 -20.99
CA VAL A 72 0.84 -11.06 -20.08
C VAL A 72 1.22 -9.68 -19.58
N GLY A 73 2.48 -9.46 -19.21
CA GLY A 73 2.98 -8.16 -18.81
C GLY A 73 2.80 -7.10 -19.89
N ILE A 74 3.18 -7.41 -21.14
CA ILE A 74 3.03 -6.50 -22.29
C ILE A 74 1.55 -6.25 -22.60
N LEU A 75 0.71 -7.28 -22.70
CA LEU A 75 -0.71 -7.05 -22.98
C LEU A 75 -1.38 -6.30 -21.84
N SER A 76 -0.96 -6.52 -20.59
CA SER A 76 -1.57 -5.85 -19.44
C SER A 76 -1.39 -4.33 -19.46
N THR A 77 -0.30 -3.82 -20.05
CA THR A 77 -0.10 -2.37 -20.18
C THR A 77 -1.03 -1.73 -21.21
N ASP A 78 -1.49 -2.51 -22.21
CA ASP A 78 -2.36 -2.02 -23.28
C ASP A 78 -3.85 -2.29 -22.96
N ASP A 79 -4.18 -3.53 -22.59
CA ASP A 79 -5.50 -3.99 -22.19
C ASP A 79 -5.39 -5.02 -21.04
N PRO A 80 -5.41 -4.55 -19.77
CA PRO A 80 -5.29 -5.43 -18.60
C PRO A 80 -6.44 -6.41 -18.47
N TRP A 81 -7.62 -6.09 -19.01
CA TRP A 81 -8.76 -6.99 -18.95
C TRP A 81 -8.62 -8.13 -19.95
N GLU A 82 -8.18 -7.82 -21.17
CA GLU A 82 -7.91 -8.86 -22.16
C GLU A 82 -6.78 -9.78 -21.70
N ALA A 83 -5.70 -9.22 -21.14
CA ALA A 83 -4.61 -10.00 -20.55
C ALA A 83 -5.10 -10.94 -19.42
N PHE A 84 -5.99 -10.43 -18.58
CA PHE A 84 -6.62 -11.21 -17.52
C PHE A 84 -7.48 -12.37 -18.07
N LYS A 85 -8.22 -12.17 -19.17
CA LYS A 85 -8.97 -13.27 -19.81
C LYS A 85 -8.03 -14.38 -20.27
N TYR A 86 -6.96 -14.06 -20.98
CA TYR A 86 -5.99 -15.06 -21.46
C TYR A 86 -5.40 -15.88 -20.31
N TYR A 87 -5.04 -15.21 -19.21
CA TYR A 87 -4.63 -15.87 -17.98
C TYR A 87 -5.71 -16.81 -17.44
N LYS A 88 -6.95 -16.33 -17.27
CA LYS A 88 -8.05 -17.10 -16.70
C LYS A 88 -8.34 -18.37 -17.49
N LEU A 89 -8.30 -18.31 -18.83
CA LEU A 89 -8.48 -19.50 -19.68
C LEU A 89 -7.41 -20.58 -19.43
N HIS A 90 -6.20 -20.18 -19.05
CA HIS A 90 -5.03 -21.05 -18.92
C HIS A 90 -4.54 -21.20 -17.48
N ARG A 91 -5.34 -20.76 -16.49
CA ARG A 91 -4.97 -20.72 -15.07
C ARG A 91 -4.41 -22.05 -14.57
N GLY A 92 -4.97 -23.17 -15.04
CA GLY A 92 -4.56 -24.52 -14.65
C GLY A 92 -3.14 -24.92 -15.05
N PHE A 93 -2.49 -24.18 -15.95
CA PHE A 93 -1.09 -24.41 -16.33
C PHE A 93 -0.08 -23.76 -15.38
N PHE A 94 -0.53 -22.87 -14.49
CA PHE A 94 0.31 -22.06 -13.64
C PHE A 94 0.15 -22.41 -12.16
N ASP A 95 1.24 -22.27 -11.40
CA ASP A 95 1.16 -22.37 -9.95
C ASP A 95 0.54 -21.11 -9.32
N GLU A 96 0.39 -21.15 -8.00
CA GLU A 96 -0.18 -20.03 -7.23
C GLU A 96 0.71 -18.78 -7.25
N MET A 97 2.04 -18.96 -7.25
CA MET A 97 3.00 -17.85 -7.23
C MET A 97 3.01 -17.06 -8.54
N TRP A 98 2.93 -17.75 -9.68
CA TRP A 98 2.73 -17.10 -10.98
C TRP A 98 1.41 -16.34 -11.01
N GLY A 99 0.34 -16.94 -10.47
CA GLY A 99 -0.97 -16.30 -10.36
C GLY A 99 -0.96 -15.01 -9.56
N TYR A 100 -0.21 -14.97 -8.45
CA TYR A 100 0.03 -13.74 -7.68
C TYR A 100 0.68 -12.65 -8.54
N GLY A 101 1.74 -12.98 -9.28
CA GLY A 101 2.45 -12.01 -10.13
C GLY A 101 1.61 -11.50 -11.31
N ALA A 102 0.78 -12.36 -11.89
CA ALA A 102 -0.11 -11.99 -12.99
C ALA A 102 -1.25 -11.10 -12.53
N THR A 103 -2.00 -11.52 -11.50
CA THR A 103 -3.07 -10.73 -10.89
C THR A 103 -2.54 -9.37 -10.41
N PHE A 104 -1.35 -9.33 -9.82
CA PHE A 104 -0.68 -8.08 -9.48
C PHE A 104 -0.53 -7.13 -10.69
N SER A 105 -0.07 -7.65 -11.82
CA SER A 105 0.18 -6.85 -13.03
C SER A 105 -1.13 -6.32 -13.62
N PHE A 106 -2.14 -7.17 -13.78
CA PHE A 106 -3.45 -6.77 -14.31
C PHE A 106 -4.12 -5.71 -13.45
N THR A 107 -4.09 -5.87 -12.12
CA THR A 107 -4.64 -4.90 -11.19
C THR A 107 -3.90 -3.57 -11.30
N ARG A 108 -2.57 -3.58 -11.24
CA ARG A 108 -1.76 -2.35 -11.29
C ARG A 108 -2.03 -1.56 -12.57
N GLU A 109 -2.04 -2.23 -13.73
CA GLU A 109 -2.30 -1.55 -14.99
C GLU A 109 -3.78 -1.13 -15.12
N SER A 110 -4.73 -1.87 -14.55
CA SER A 110 -6.14 -1.46 -14.51
C SER A 110 -6.37 -0.19 -13.70
N LEU A 111 -5.64 0.00 -12.60
CA LEU A 111 -5.71 1.22 -11.78
C LEU A 111 -5.28 2.47 -12.55
N LYS A 112 -4.38 2.33 -13.53
CA LYS A 112 -3.97 3.43 -14.43
C LYS A 112 -5.05 3.82 -15.44
N ILE A 113 -6.09 3.01 -15.60
CA ILE A 113 -7.18 3.23 -16.57
C ILE A 113 -8.43 3.75 -15.87
N SER A 114 -8.98 3.00 -14.91
CA SER A 114 -10.21 3.39 -14.21
C SER A 114 -10.49 2.49 -13.01
N ALA A 115 -11.30 2.99 -12.08
CA ALA A 115 -11.81 2.19 -10.98
C ALA A 115 -12.61 0.98 -11.48
N ASP A 116 -13.43 1.14 -12.53
CA ASP A 116 -14.22 0.06 -13.13
C ASP A 116 -13.36 -1.11 -13.61
N LYS A 117 -12.27 -0.81 -14.31
CA LYS A 117 -11.36 -1.86 -14.79
C LYS A 117 -10.67 -2.59 -13.64
N ALA A 118 -10.25 -1.85 -12.62
CA ALA A 118 -9.65 -2.46 -11.44
C ALA A 118 -10.64 -3.38 -10.70
N ILE A 119 -11.89 -2.92 -10.52
CA ILE A 119 -12.98 -3.69 -9.91
C ILE A 119 -13.26 -4.96 -10.74
N GLU A 120 -13.35 -4.84 -12.07
CA GLU A 120 -13.61 -5.97 -12.97
C GLU A 120 -12.54 -7.07 -12.81
N VAL A 121 -11.26 -6.69 -12.69
CA VAL A 121 -10.17 -7.64 -12.37
C VAL A 121 -10.35 -8.26 -10.99
N PHE A 122 -10.61 -7.45 -9.96
CA PHE A 122 -10.78 -7.96 -8.59
C PHE A 122 -11.94 -8.95 -8.43
N GLU A 123 -13.08 -8.68 -9.06
CA GLU A 123 -14.27 -9.55 -9.01
C GLU A 123 -14.03 -10.91 -9.67
N ASN A 124 -13.04 -10.98 -10.57
CA ASN A 124 -12.78 -12.18 -11.35
C ASN A 124 -11.53 -12.93 -10.93
N SER A 125 -10.64 -12.33 -10.14
CA SER A 125 -9.45 -12.97 -9.55
C SER A 125 -9.80 -13.88 -8.37
N ASP A 126 -8.95 -14.88 -8.10
CA ASP A 126 -9.06 -15.66 -6.87
C ASP A 126 -8.75 -14.77 -5.64
N ALA A 127 -9.56 -14.89 -4.59
CA ALA A 127 -9.41 -14.14 -3.34
C ALA A 127 -8.05 -14.34 -2.65
N LYS A 128 -7.34 -15.45 -2.91
CA LYS A 128 -5.97 -15.64 -2.42
C LYS A 128 -4.96 -14.80 -3.20
N GLU A 129 -5.21 -14.60 -4.49
CA GLU A 129 -4.27 -13.94 -5.41
C GLU A 129 -4.38 -12.42 -5.38
N SER A 130 -5.56 -11.90 -5.05
CA SER A 130 -5.80 -10.46 -4.90
C SER A 130 -5.27 -9.87 -3.59
N LYS A 131 -4.68 -10.67 -2.69
CA LYS A 131 -4.20 -10.20 -1.37
C LYS A 131 -3.01 -9.26 -1.44
N TRP A 132 -2.16 -9.37 -2.47
CA TRP A 132 -0.85 -8.70 -2.54
C TRP A 132 -0.78 -7.53 -3.52
N CYS A 133 -1.89 -6.81 -3.73
CA CYS A 133 -1.91 -5.69 -4.67
C CYS A 133 -1.25 -4.44 -4.08
N VAL A 134 -0.22 -3.94 -4.75
CA VAL A 134 0.47 -2.69 -4.41
C VAL A 134 -0.09 -1.56 -5.27
N SER A 135 0.11 -0.34 -4.76
CA SER A 135 -0.14 0.93 -5.41
C SER A 135 0.01 0.98 -6.93
N GLY A 136 -0.99 1.54 -7.59
CA GLY A 136 -0.91 2.02 -8.97
C GLY A 136 -0.76 3.53 -9.05
N GLU A 137 -0.38 4.02 -10.22
CA GLU A 137 -0.65 5.41 -10.60
C GLU A 137 -2.12 5.52 -10.99
N TYR A 138 -2.77 6.63 -10.63
CA TYR A 138 -4.16 6.87 -10.98
C TYR A 138 -4.25 7.94 -12.09
N PRO A 139 -5.10 7.76 -13.11
CA PRO A 139 -5.34 8.76 -14.13
C PRO A 139 -6.07 9.98 -13.56
N GLU A 140 -6.05 11.09 -14.30
CA GLU A 140 -6.91 12.24 -13.99
C GLU A 140 -8.39 11.83 -14.04
N GLY A 141 -9.18 12.26 -13.05
CA GLY A 141 -10.60 11.93 -12.95
C GLY A 141 -10.88 10.49 -12.47
N PHE A 142 -9.88 9.79 -11.91
CA PHE A 142 -10.10 8.49 -11.30
C PHE A 142 -11.15 8.53 -10.18
N ASP A 143 -12.05 7.55 -10.16
CA ASP A 143 -13.14 7.44 -9.19
C ASP A 143 -12.68 6.68 -7.94
N TYR A 144 -11.98 7.39 -7.06
CA TYR A 144 -11.46 6.85 -5.80
C TYR A 144 -12.56 6.31 -4.90
N GLU A 145 -13.68 7.03 -4.81
CA GLU A 145 -14.83 6.66 -3.98
C GLU A 145 -15.42 5.31 -4.40
N LYS A 146 -15.60 5.10 -5.71
CA LYS A 146 -16.12 3.84 -6.24
C LYS A 146 -15.24 2.64 -5.88
N LEU A 147 -13.93 2.78 -6.04
CA LEU A 147 -13.00 1.70 -5.70
C LEU A 147 -12.95 1.47 -4.18
N ALA A 148 -12.97 2.53 -3.38
CA ALA A 148 -13.00 2.43 -1.92
C ALA A 148 -14.29 1.73 -1.42
N ASN A 149 -15.44 2.10 -1.98
CA ASN A 149 -16.74 1.46 -1.71
C ASN A 149 -16.75 -0.03 -2.07
N TYR A 150 -16.12 -0.41 -3.19
CA TYR A 150 -15.95 -1.81 -3.56
C TYR A 150 -15.17 -2.60 -2.49
N PHE A 151 -14.09 -2.04 -1.95
CA PHE A 151 -13.33 -2.72 -0.90
C PHE A 151 -14.09 -2.83 0.43
N VAL A 152 -14.93 -1.87 0.79
CA VAL A 152 -15.79 -1.97 1.98
C VAL A 152 -16.77 -3.13 1.83
N GLY A 153 -17.40 -3.26 0.66
CA GLY A 153 -18.44 -4.28 0.40
C GLY A 153 -17.91 -5.69 0.07
N SER A 154 -16.63 -5.85 -0.23
CA SER A 154 -16.04 -7.14 -0.62
C SER A 154 -15.60 -7.99 0.57
N ALA A 155 -15.92 -9.28 0.54
CA ALA A 155 -15.49 -10.27 1.53
C ALA A 155 -13.99 -10.64 1.42
N SER A 156 -13.33 -10.27 0.31
CA SER A 156 -11.90 -10.48 0.09
C SER A 156 -11.22 -9.15 -0.21
N ARG A 157 -10.64 -8.53 0.81
CA ARG A 157 -9.90 -7.26 0.69
C ARG A 157 -8.43 -7.53 0.36
N PRO A 158 -7.85 -6.85 -0.64
CA PRO A 158 -6.39 -6.77 -0.78
C PRO A 158 -5.79 -6.18 0.51
N VAL A 159 -4.65 -6.70 0.95
CA VAL A 159 -4.07 -6.33 2.26
C VAL A 159 -3.57 -4.89 2.29
N SER A 160 -3.07 -4.32 1.18
CA SER A 160 -2.39 -3.01 1.20
C SER A 160 -2.89 -1.95 0.21
N LEU A 161 -3.74 -2.32 -0.76
CA LEU A 161 -4.25 -1.37 -1.75
C LEU A 161 -5.22 -0.31 -1.17
N PRO A 162 -6.10 -0.63 -0.20
CA PRO A 162 -6.97 0.37 0.41
C PRO A 162 -6.19 1.53 1.06
N ASP A 163 -5.01 1.26 1.62
CA ASP A 163 -4.27 2.24 2.41
C ASP A 163 -3.73 3.38 1.54
N LYS A 164 -3.07 3.04 0.44
CA LYS A 164 -2.56 4.05 -0.48
C LYS A 164 -3.66 4.67 -1.34
N LEU A 165 -4.74 3.95 -1.63
CA LEU A 165 -5.90 4.55 -2.29
C LEU A 165 -6.41 5.76 -1.51
N LEU A 166 -6.55 5.64 -0.18
CA LEU A 166 -6.98 6.73 0.69
C LEU A 166 -5.97 7.88 0.73
N ALA A 167 -4.67 7.56 0.78
CA ALA A 167 -3.61 8.58 0.75
C ALA A 167 -3.61 9.37 -0.58
N ASP A 168 -3.61 8.66 -1.70
CA ASP A 168 -3.60 9.28 -3.03
C ASP A 168 -4.90 10.03 -3.31
N TRP A 169 -6.05 9.57 -2.78
CA TRP A 169 -7.31 10.32 -2.80
C TRP A 169 -7.18 11.61 -1.98
N ALA A 170 -6.70 11.52 -0.74
CA ALA A 170 -6.54 12.67 0.14
C ALA A 170 -5.57 13.72 -0.40
N ALA A 171 -4.54 13.31 -1.15
CA ALA A 171 -3.64 14.23 -1.85
C ALA A 171 -4.32 15.00 -3.02
N LYS A 172 -5.45 14.50 -3.54
CA LYS A 172 -6.20 15.11 -4.65
C LYS A 172 -7.45 15.86 -4.20
N ASP A 173 -8.19 15.29 -3.27
CA ASP A 173 -9.47 15.79 -2.74
C ASP A 173 -9.56 15.42 -1.24
N PRO A 174 -8.84 16.15 -0.36
CA PRO A 174 -8.72 15.82 1.07
C PRO A 174 -10.06 15.83 1.80
N VAL A 175 -10.97 16.73 1.42
CA VAL A 175 -12.31 16.85 2.03
C VAL A 175 -13.14 15.60 1.74
N LYS A 176 -13.27 15.19 0.47
CA LYS A 176 -14.06 14.00 0.16
C LYS A 176 -13.45 12.71 0.70
N ALA A 177 -12.12 12.60 0.71
CA ALA A 177 -11.46 11.46 1.33
C ALA A 177 -11.80 11.38 2.83
N ALA A 178 -11.77 12.51 3.54
CA ALA A 178 -12.14 12.60 4.96
C ALA A 178 -13.62 12.29 5.21
N GLU A 179 -14.53 12.83 4.40
CA GLU A 179 -15.97 12.53 4.46
C GLU A 179 -16.22 11.02 4.31
N TRP A 180 -15.56 10.40 3.33
CA TRP A 180 -15.70 8.97 3.08
C TRP A 180 -15.14 8.11 4.22
N ILE A 181 -13.95 8.45 4.73
CA ILE A 181 -13.33 7.75 5.88
C ILE A 181 -14.25 7.82 7.10
N THR A 182 -14.83 8.99 7.35
CA THR A 182 -15.75 9.24 8.47
C THR A 182 -17.05 8.45 8.32
N ALA A 183 -17.57 8.33 7.11
CA ALA A 183 -18.76 7.54 6.82
C ALA A 183 -18.51 6.02 6.87
N ASN A 184 -17.27 5.59 6.60
CA ASN A 184 -16.88 4.18 6.52
C ASN A 184 -15.72 3.85 7.48
N PRO A 185 -15.86 4.07 8.79
CA PRO A 185 -14.79 3.80 9.73
C PRO A 185 -14.46 2.29 9.71
N PRO A 186 -13.18 1.89 9.72
CA PRO A 186 -12.82 0.47 9.73
C PRO A 186 -13.36 -0.20 11.01
N MET A 187 -14.40 -1.02 10.88
CA MET A 187 -15.16 -1.56 12.03
C MET A 187 -14.56 -2.81 12.69
N GLU A 188 -13.57 -3.47 12.08
CA GLU A 188 -12.94 -4.67 12.66
C GLU A 188 -11.51 -4.38 13.12
N ILE A 189 -11.41 -3.96 14.38
CA ILE A 189 -10.13 -3.83 15.10
C ILE A 189 -9.88 -5.17 15.82
N ASN A 190 -9.42 -6.19 15.09
CA ASN A 190 -8.86 -7.41 15.70
C ASN A 190 -7.32 -7.35 15.69
N ASP A 191 -6.69 -7.88 16.73
CA ASP A 191 -5.25 -7.69 17.01
C ASP A 191 -4.30 -8.40 16.03
N GLU A 192 -4.80 -9.29 15.17
CA GLU A 192 -3.92 -10.26 14.50
C GLU A 192 -3.55 -9.97 13.06
N THR A 193 -4.28 -9.18 12.25
CA THR A 193 -3.77 -8.83 10.89
C THR A 193 -4.63 -7.81 10.14
N ASP A 194 -5.94 -7.78 10.34
CA ASP A 194 -6.84 -6.93 9.52
C ASP A 194 -6.95 -5.49 10.03
N SER A 195 -6.66 -5.24 11.33
CA SER A 195 -6.69 -3.89 11.92
C SER A 195 -5.52 -2.99 11.54
N ILE A 196 -4.45 -3.55 10.98
CA ILE A 196 -3.27 -2.79 10.58
C ILE A 196 -3.58 -1.95 9.34
N ASN A 197 -4.37 -2.45 8.40
CA ASN A 197 -4.52 -1.81 7.10
C ASN A 197 -5.38 -0.54 7.19
N GLY A 198 -6.59 -0.63 7.78
CA GLY A 198 -7.48 0.54 7.88
C GLY A 198 -6.86 1.74 8.62
N ALA A 199 -6.14 1.51 9.71
CA ALA A 199 -5.51 2.60 10.46
C ALA A 199 -4.23 3.13 9.80
N VAL A 200 -3.47 2.29 9.08
CA VAL A 200 -2.32 2.74 8.28
C VAL A 200 -2.79 3.61 7.11
N GLY A 201 -3.84 3.20 6.40
CA GLY A 201 -4.44 4.00 5.33
C GLY A 201 -4.91 5.38 5.78
N ILE A 202 -5.60 5.45 6.91
CA ILE A 202 -6.04 6.74 7.47
C ILE A 202 -4.84 7.60 7.90
N ASN A 203 -3.78 7.00 8.46
CA ASN A 203 -2.56 7.74 8.80
C ASN A 203 -1.87 8.31 7.56
N MET A 204 -1.75 7.54 6.48
CA MET A 204 -1.19 8.04 5.21
C MET A 204 -2.07 9.15 4.62
N ALA A 205 -3.40 9.01 4.67
CA ALA A 205 -4.32 10.08 4.26
C ALA A 205 -4.15 11.36 5.09
N LEU A 206 -3.96 11.24 6.41
CA LEU A 206 -3.67 12.39 7.28
C LEU A 206 -2.37 13.10 6.93
N GLU A 207 -1.34 12.40 6.46
CA GLU A 207 -0.11 13.03 5.95
C GLU A 207 -0.41 13.89 4.73
N SER A 208 -1.14 13.34 3.75
CA SER A 208 -1.55 14.08 2.56
C SER A 208 -2.46 15.28 2.88
N ILE A 209 -3.35 15.15 3.87
CA ILE A 209 -4.23 16.25 4.33
C ILE A 209 -3.40 17.40 4.93
N VAL A 210 -2.35 17.11 5.71
CA VAL A 210 -1.50 18.14 6.31
C VAL A 210 -0.80 19.01 5.25
N GLU A 211 -0.41 18.39 4.13
CA GLU A 211 0.24 19.05 3.00
C GLU A 211 -0.70 19.87 2.11
N SER A 212 -2.02 19.72 2.29
CA SER A 212 -3.02 20.45 1.50
C SER A 212 -3.18 21.92 1.90
N ASP A 213 -3.95 22.68 1.11
CA ASP A 213 -4.26 24.08 1.42
C ASP A 213 -5.03 24.20 2.74
N SER A 214 -4.97 25.38 3.37
CA SER A 214 -5.45 25.54 4.74
C SER A 214 -6.97 25.34 4.89
N ASP A 215 -7.76 25.70 3.89
CA ASP A 215 -9.21 25.59 3.96
C ASP A 215 -9.61 24.12 3.84
N SER A 216 -9.13 23.44 2.81
CA SER A 216 -9.40 22.01 2.59
C SER A 216 -8.85 21.13 3.73
N ARG A 217 -7.68 21.49 4.27
CA ARG A 217 -7.09 20.80 5.42
C ARG A 217 -7.99 20.91 6.65
N ASN A 218 -8.43 22.11 6.99
CA ASN A 218 -9.24 22.32 8.20
C ASN A 218 -10.59 21.59 8.10
N GLU A 219 -11.24 21.65 6.95
CA GLU A 219 -12.50 20.94 6.71
C GLU A 219 -12.32 19.41 6.80
N ALA A 220 -11.26 18.86 6.18
CA ALA A 220 -10.94 17.44 6.28
C ALA A 220 -10.64 16.99 7.72
N ILE A 221 -9.94 17.83 8.50
CA ILE A 221 -9.64 17.56 9.92
C ILE A 221 -10.91 17.58 10.76
N GLU A 222 -11.78 18.57 10.57
CA GLU A 222 -13.08 18.66 11.24
C GLU A 222 -13.94 17.42 10.98
N ASP A 223 -13.88 16.87 9.77
CA ASP A 223 -14.57 15.64 9.43
C ASP A 223 -13.95 14.41 10.12
N LEU A 224 -12.64 14.22 10.01
CA LEU A 224 -11.96 13.09 10.65
C LEU A 224 -12.05 13.11 12.18
N ALA A 225 -12.20 14.28 12.80
CA ALA A 225 -12.43 14.40 14.24
C ALA A 225 -13.77 13.77 14.70
N LYS A 226 -14.70 13.48 13.78
CA LYS A 226 -15.98 12.83 14.06
C LYS A 226 -15.87 11.30 14.13
N LEU A 227 -14.70 10.72 13.83
CA LEU A 227 -14.47 9.28 13.92
C LEU A 227 -14.72 8.75 15.36
N PRO A 228 -15.14 7.48 15.51
CA PRO A 228 -15.29 6.88 16.84
C PRO A 228 -13.99 6.92 17.64
N GLN A 229 -14.05 7.22 18.94
CA GLN A 229 -12.86 7.34 19.80
C GLN A 229 -11.89 6.13 19.72
N PRO A 230 -12.35 4.86 19.69
CA PRO A 230 -11.44 3.72 19.54
C PRO A 230 -10.62 3.74 18.23
N VAL A 231 -11.18 4.30 17.15
CA VAL A 231 -10.50 4.46 15.86
C VAL A 231 -9.46 5.57 15.97
N LEU A 232 -9.84 6.71 16.55
CA LEU A 232 -8.92 7.83 16.82
C LEU A 232 -7.73 7.39 17.68
N ASP A 233 -7.97 6.66 18.78
CA ASP A 233 -6.92 6.14 19.65
C ASP A 233 -5.92 5.26 18.88
N LYS A 234 -6.41 4.43 17.96
CA LYS A 234 -5.57 3.54 17.13
C LYS A 234 -4.75 4.34 16.13
N ILE A 235 -5.35 5.28 15.41
CA ILE A 235 -4.66 6.18 14.46
C ILE A 235 -3.48 6.86 15.16
N TRP A 236 -3.73 7.50 16.30
CA TRP A 236 -2.70 8.23 17.04
C TRP A 236 -1.67 7.31 17.71
N SER A 237 -2.00 6.06 18.03
CA SER A 237 -1.02 5.08 18.50
C SER A 237 -0.01 4.65 17.43
N PHE A 238 -0.43 4.63 16.16
CA PHE A 238 0.44 4.33 15.03
C PHE A 238 1.33 5.52 14.68
N ARG A 239 0.76 6.73 14.68
CA ARG A 239 1.48 7.95 14.29
C ARG A 239 2.44 8.48 15.36
N ALA A 240 2.26 8.04 16.60
CA ALA A 240 3.16 8.42 17.68
C ALA A 240 4.60 7.95 17.45
N GLU A 241 5.50 8.92 17.47
CA GLU A 241 6.96 8.74 17.49
C GLU A 241 7.51 9.07 18.88
N SER A 242 8.77 8.69 19.17
CA SER A 242 9.42 9.05 20.44
C SER A 242 9.73 10.55 20.57
N SER A 243 9.81 11.26 19.45
CA SER A 243 9.94 12.72 19.35
C SER A 243 8.58 13.37 19.10
N ILE A 244 8.41 14.59 19.59
CA ILE A 244 7.23 15.42 19.33
C ILE A 244 7.46 16.21 18.04
N GLN A 245 6.59 16.00 17.05
CA GLN A 245 6.59 16.76 15.81
C GLN A 245 5.56 17.90 15.94
N PRO A 246 5.95 19.19 15.80
CA PRO A 246 5.03 20.32 15.98
C PRO A 246 3.77 20.25 15.11
N GLU A 247 3.91 19.79 13.87
CA GLU A 247 2.81 19.67 12.91
C GLU A 247 1.81 18.60 13.33
N LEU A 248 2.30 17.47 13.85
CA LEU A 248 1.47 16.39 14.38
C LEU A 248 0.79 16.78 15.68
N LEU A 249 1.48 17.53 16.54
CA LEU A 249 0.92 18.03 17.79
C LEU A 249 -0.22 19.02 17.54
N SER A 250 -0.04 19.95 16.60
CA SER A 250 -1.09 20.90 16.20
C SER A 250 -2.30 20.18 15.59
N LEU A 251 -2.06 19.18 14.75
CA LEU A 251 -3.13 18.36 14.19
C LEU A 251 -3.86 17.56 15.27
N ALA A 252 -3.13 16.95 16.20
CA ALA A 252 -3.72 16.24 17.33
C ALA A 252 -4.60 17.17 18.17
N GLU A 253 -4.17 18.41 18.39
CA GLU A 253 -4.97 19.42 19.08
C GLU A 253 -6.26 19.75 18.33
N GLN A 254 -6.21 19.97 17.01
CA GLN A 254 -7.40 20.24 16.19
C GLN A 254 -8.40 19.08 16.20
N MET A 255 -7.91 17.84 16.25
CA MET A 255 -8.76 16.65 16.34
C MET A 255 -9.21 16.31 17.78
N GLY A 256 -8.79 17.09 18.79
CA GLY A 256 -9.07 16.78 20.21
C GLY A 256 -8.33 15.56 20.75
N GLN A 257 -7.23 15.16 20.13
CA GLN A 257 -6.43 13.97 20.41
C GLN A 257 -5.01 14.28 20.92
N ARG A 258 -4.78 15.50 21.41
CA ARG A 258 -3.47 15.94 21.94
C ARG A 258 -2.93 14.99 23.01
N ASP A 259 -3.74 14.68 24.02
CA ASP A 259 -3.34 13.79 25.12
C ASP A 259 -3.02 12.39 24.59
N ALA A 260 -3.83 11.87 23.66
CA ALA A 260 -3.60 10.56 23.05
C ALA A 260 -2.27 10.53 22.27
N TYR A 261 -1.97 11.55 21.49
CA TYR A 261 -0.69 11.67 20.78
C TYR A 261 0.48 11.69 21.76
N LEU A 262 0.44 12.56 22.77
CA LEU A 262 1.51 12.69 23.77
C LEU A 262 1.70 11.38 24.57
N VAL A 263 0.63 10.77 25.07
CA VAL A 263 0.72 9.48 25.80
C VAL A 263 1.35 8.40 24.93
N ASN A 264 0.89 8.23 23.69
CA ASN A 264 1.44 7.23 22.79
C ASN A 264 2.92 7.53 22.44
N SER A 265 3.28 8.79 22.23
CA SER A 265 4.66 9.21 21.97
C SER A 265 5.58 8.92 23.15
N LEU A 266 5.12 9.20 24.37
CA LEU A 266 5.88 8.93 25.59
C LEU A 266 6.11 7.42 25.75
N LEU A 267 5.10 6.58 25.48
CA LEU A 267 5.23 5.12 25.54
C LEU A 267 6.26 4.59 24.52
N LYS A 268 6.44 5.23 23.36
CA LYS A 268 7.44 4.84 22.34
C LYS A 268 8.88 5.09 22.80
N THR A 269 9.11 6.05 23.71
CA THR A 269 10.45 6.33 24.26
C THR A 269 11.05 5.13 25.00
N ASN A 270 10.23 4.22 25.53
CA ASN A 270 10.70 2.97 26.12
C ASN A 270 11.56 2.15 25.14
N ARG A 271 11.18 2.11 23.85
CA ARG A 271 11.98 1.44 22.82
C ARG A 271 13.26 2.23 22.47
N ALA A 272 13.20 3.56 22.51
CA ALA A 272 14.33 4.43 22.22
C ALA A 272 15.37 4.50 23.36
N SER A 273 14.95 4.22 24.61
CA SER A 273 15.78 4.36 25.82
C SER A 273 16.34 5.78 26.03
N SER A 274 15.66 6.80 25.49
CA SER A 274 15.96 8.22 25.71
C SER A 274 14.72 9.09 25.51
N ILE A 275 14.74 10.29 26.10
CA ILE A 275 13.75 11.34 25.86
C ILE A 275 14.35 12.37 24.91
N ASP A 276 13.63 12.65 23.83
CA ASP A 276 14.04 13.64 22.83
C ASP A 276 13.81 15.07 23.35
N PRO A 277 14.70 16.05 23.05
CA PRO A 277 14.53 17.44 23.49
C PRO A 277 13.23 18.13 23.03
N SER A 278 12.57 17.63 21.98
CA SER A 278 11.24 18.12 21.56
C SER A 278 10.19 18.08 22.68
N TRP A 279 10.37 17.24 23.71
CA TRP A 279 9.51 17.21 24.89
C TRP A 279 9.59 18.46 25.77
N ASP A 280 10.65 19.26 25.64
CA ASP A 280 10.81 20.49 26.43
C ASP A 280 9.84 21.61 26.00
N GLU A 281 9.29 21.50 24.79
CA GLU A 281 8.23 22.37 24.30
C GLU A 281 6.89 22.11 25.01
N ILE A 282 6.73 20.95 25.67
CA ILE A 282 5.53 20.61 26.43
C ILE A 282 5.63 21.19 27.85
N PRO A 283 4.62 21.93 28.33
CA PRO A 283 4.57 22.44 29.70
C PRO A 283 4.79 21.35 30.76
N VAL A 284 5.55 21.66 31.81
CA VAL A 284 5.90 20.69 32.88
C VAL A 284 4.66 20.09 33.54
N ALA A 285 3.63 20.89 33.78
CA ALA A 285 2.39 20.40 34.37
C ALA A 285 1.70 19.36 33.47
N GLU A 286 1.71 19.59 32.16
CA GLU A 286 1.14 18.68 31.16
C GLU A 286 2.00 17.41 31.06
N ARG A 287 3.33 17.53 31.00
CA ARG A 287 4.26 16.38 31.01
C ARG A 287 3.98 15.42 32.18
N ASN A 288 3.78 15.94 33.38
CA ASN A 288 3.47 15.13 34.56
C ASN A 288 2.12 14.40 34.42
N GLN A 289 1.09 15.08 33.93
CA GLN A 289 -0.22 14.46 33.68
C GLN A 289 -0.14 13.34 32.61
N ILE A 290 0.64 13.57 31.54
CA ILE A 290 0.86 12.57 30.48
C ILE A 290 1.61 11.36 31.04
N LEU A 291 2.63 11.55 31.88
CA LEU A 291 3.33 10.46 32.54
C LEU A 291 2.39 9.62 33.42
N ASP A 292 1.59 10.26 34.27
CA ASP A 292 0.61 9.56 35.12
C ASP A 292 -0.38 8.74 34.27
N THR A 293 -0.85 9.31 33.16
CA THR A 293 -1.79 8.64 32.24
C THR A 293 -1.13 7.46 31.52
N ALA A 294 0.10 7.63 31.04
CA ALA A 294 0.86 6.57 30.40
C ALA A 294 1.13 5.41 31.37
N GLU A 295 1.43 5.70 32.63
CA GLU A 295 1.60 4.69 33.68
C GLU A 295 0.31 3.92 33.98
N GLN A 296 -0.84 4.60 34.05
CA GLN A 296 -2.13 3.95 34.25
C GLN A 296 -2.48 3.04 33.08
N ARG A 297 -2.27 3.50 31.84
CA ARG A 297 -2.50 2.72 30.63
C ARG A 297 -1.63 1.47 30.61
N TRP A 298 -0.33 1.63 30.87
CA TRP A 298 0.62 0.52 30.91
C TRP A 298 0.28 -0.50 32.01
N ALA A 299 -0.26 -0.06 33.14
CA ALA A 299 -0.74 -0.94 34.21
C ALA A 299 -2.01 -1.73 33.84
N SER A 300 -2.83 -1.20 32.92
CA SER A 300 -4.09 -1.81 32.49
C SER A 300 -3.93 -2.83 31.36
N GLU A 301 -2.86 -2.74 30.58
CA GLU A 301 -2.56 -3.67 29.49
C GLU A 301 -2.04 -5.00 30.04
N SER A 302 -2.93 -5.99 30.08
CA SER A 302 -2.72 -7.32 30.69
C SER A 302 -1.65 -8.18 29.99
N SER A 303 -1.11 -7.70 28.87
CA SER A 303 -0.25 -8.42 27.92
C SER A 303 1.05 -7.69 27.59
N SER A 304 1.43 -6.63 28.30
CA SER A 304 2.72 -5.98 28.05
C SER A 304 3.89 -6.94 28.35
N PRO A 305 4.79 -7.23 27.39
CA PRO A 305 5.85 -8.25 27.52
C PRO A 305 7.02 -7.83 28.44
N MET A 306 6.83 -6.84 29.31
CA MET A 306 7.90 -6.21 30.09
C MET A 306 7.60 -6.26 31.59
N ASP A 307 8.49 -6.93 32.33
CA ASP A 307 8.50 -7.06 33.80
C ASP A 307 8.54 -5.68 34.48
N GLU A 308 7.97 -5.57 35.69
CA GLU A 308 7.83 -4.35 36.52
C GLU A 308 9.13 -3.52 36.60
N ARG A 309 10.28 -4.21 36.57
CA ARG A 309 11.62 -3.61 36.55
C ARG A 309 11.86 -2.68 35.36
N ALA A 310 11.34 -3.03 34.19
CA ALA A 310 11.58 -2.26 32.99
C ALA A 310 10.70 -1.00 32.94
N ARG A 311 9.47 -1.09 33.46
CA ARG A 311 8.62 0.07 33.72
C ARG A 311 9.29 1.05 34.68
N GLN A 312 9.82 0.57 35.80
CA GLN A 312 10.53 1.41 36.77
C GLN A 312 11.74 2.13 36.14
N ARG A 313 12.55 1.42 35.33
CA ARG A 313 13.69 2.03 34.63
C ARG A 313 13.27 3.11 33.65
N TRP A 314 12.20 2.88 32.90
CA TRP A 314 11.66 3.87 31.97
C TRP A 314 11.17 5.12 32.72
N ARG A 315 10.43 4.94 33.83
CA ARG A 315 9.98 6.05 34.67
C ARG A 315 11.15 6.88 35.20
N GLU A 316 12.17 6.23 35.77
CA GLU A 316 13.37 6.90 36.28
C GLU A 316 14.10 7.70 35.19
N MET A 317 14.14 7.17 33.96
CA MET A 317 14.68 7.88 32.81
C MET A 317 13.86 9.14 32.49
N VAL A 318 12.54 9.03 32.39
CA VAL A 318 11.64 10.17 32.11
C VAL A 318 11.80 11.26 33.18
N GLU A 319 11.68 10.89 34.45
CA GLU A 319 11.79 11.83 35.58
C GLU A 319 13.15 12.53 35.61
N LYS A 320 14.25 11.79 35.35
CA LYS A 320 15.59 12.36 35.30
C LYS A 320 15.78 13.32 34.13
N SER A 321 15.18 13.03 32.97
CA SER A 321 15.25 13.88 31.80
C SER A 321 14.50 15.20 31.99
N TRP A 322 13.35 15.19 32.68
CA TRP A 322 12.54 16.39 32.90
C TRP A 322 12.85 17.18 34.18
N ALA A 323 13.74 16.68 35.03
CA ALA A 323 14.21 17.38 36.23
C ALA A 323 15.34 18.42 35.96
N GLN A 324 15.74 18.60 34.70
CA GLN A 324 16.75 19.56 34.24
C GLN A 324 16.09 20.88 33.82
#